data_AF-A0A6P2VAS1-F1
#
_entry.id   AF-A0A6P2VAS1-F1
#
_cell.length_a   1.000
_cell.length_b   1.000
_cell.length_c   1.000
_cell.angle_alpha   90.00
_cell.angle_beta   90.00
_cell.angle_gamma   90.00
#
_symmetry.space_group_name_H-M   'P 1'
#
loop_
_entity.id
_entity.type
_entity.pdbx_description
1 polymer ?
#
loop_
_entity_poly.entity_id
_entity_poly.type
_entity_poly.pdbx_seq_one_letter_code
_entity_poly.pdbx_strand_id
1 'polypeptide(L)'
;MESPAASYLTDDRDLPEDEQRRLVIFFGGNGDLYIQVAPKNGPTFHGVRLATSGGASMHCPGLVPALADAYRAMKAAEAGVKLAGLASREELDAELRAWRARFPDLTFDGLSEIVDV
;
A
#
# COMPACT_ATOMS: atom_id res chain seq x y z
N MET A 1 17.87 -13.63 1.73
CA MET A 1 17.95 -12.19 2.03
C MET A 1 16.53 -11.76 2.34
N GLU A 2 16.22 -11.39 3.57
CA GLU A 2 14.92 -10.79 3.87
C GLU A 2 14.82 -9.48 3.08
N SER A 3 13.78 -9.32 2.26
CA SER A 3 13.44 -7.99 1.74
C SER A 3 13.19 -7.09 2.95
N PRO A 4 13.84 -5.92 3.05
CA PRO A 4 13.69 -5.07 4.22
C PRO A 4 12.24 -4.56 4.30
N ALA A 5 11.47 -5.13 5.23
CA ALA A 5 10.13 -4.67 5.51
C ALA A 5 10.14 -3.31 6.19
N ALA A 6 9.09 -2.52 5.94
CA ALA A 6 8.75 -1.36 6.72
C ALA A 6 7.68 -1.76 7.73
N SER A 7 7.78 -1.31 8.99
CA SER A 7 6.78 -1.65 10.00
C SER A 7 6.35 -0.45 10.82
N TYR A 8 5.04 -0.35 11.08
CA TYR A 8 4.44 0.70 11.88
C TYR A 8 3.50 0.08 12.91
N LEU A 9 3.74 0.33 14.20
CA LEU A 9 2.82 -0.05 15.26
C LEU A 9 1.57 0.80 15.15
N THR A 10 0.40 0.16 15.06
CA THR A 10 -0.86 0.89 14.89
C THR A 10 -1.28 1.60 16.17
N ASP A 11 -2.33 2.42 16.11
CA ASP A 11 -2.77 3.24 17.27
C ASP A 11 -3.50 2.43 18.36
N ASP A 12 -3.39 1.10 18.32
CA ASP A 12 -3.91 0.17 19.31
C ASP A 12 -2.95 -0.02 20.50
N ARG A 13 -2.10 0.98 20.76
CA ARG A 13 -1.12 0.99 21.86
C ARG A 13 -1.77 0.88 23.24
N ASP A 14 -3.04 1.26 23.34
CA ASP A 14 -3.85 1.18 24.57
C ASP A 14 -4.40 -0.24 24.82
N LEU A 15 -4.32 -1.14 23.83
CA LEU A 15 -4.70 -2.55 24.00
C LEU A 15 -3.59 -3.35 24.68
N PRO A 16 -3.93 -4.51 25.29
CA PRO A 16 -2.96 -5.50 25.73
C PRO A 16 -1.95 -5.85 24.62
N GLU A 17 -0.70 -6.16 25.00
CA GLU A 17 0.40 -6.36 24.05
C GLU A 17 0.15 -7.48 23.02
N ASP A 18 -0.61 -8.50 23.41
CA ASP A 18 -1.02 -9.62 22.56
C ASP A 18 -2.13 -9.26 21.56
N GLU A 19 -2.84 -8.17 21.80
CA GLU A 19 -3.84 -7.61 20.90
C GLU A 19 -3.26 -6.56 19.95
N GLN A 20 -2.13 -5.94 20.33
CA GLN A 20 -1.43 -4.92 19.54
C GLN A 20 -1.00 -5.46 18.17
N ARG A 21 -1.22 -4.63 17.15
CA ARG A 21 -0.97 -4.90 15.75
C ARG A 21 0.03 -3.93 15.17
N ARG A 22 0.62 -4.36 14.06
CA ARG A 22 1.49 -3.54 13.24
C ARG A 22 1.13 -3.72 11.78
N LEU A 23 1.22 -2.61 11.06
CA LEU A 23 1.27 -2.61 9.61
C LEU A 23 2.65 -3.05 9.16
N VAL A 24 2.70 -3.91 8.15
CA VAL A 24 3.93 -4.35 7.49
C VAL A 24 3.76 -4.17 6.00
N ILE A 25 4.71 -3.45 5.37
CA ILE A 25 4.77 -3.29 3.92
C ILE A 25 6.15 -3.73 3.44
N PHE A 26 6.21 -4.54 2.38
CA PHE A 26 7.48 -4.96 1.77
C PHE A 26 7.32 -5.30 0.29
N PHE A 27 8.44 -5.30 -0.43
CA PHE A 27 8.52 -5.79 -1.80
C PHE A 27 8.98 -7.25 -1.81
N GLY A 28 8.23 -8.12 -2.46
CA GLY A 28 8.64 -9.51 -2.69
C GLY A 28 9.78 -9.59 -3.70
N GLY A 29 10.43 -10.76 -3.79
CA GLY A 29 11.50 -11.00 -4.77
C GLY A 29 11.04 -10.90 -6.24
N ASN A 30 9.72 -10.94 -6.47
CA ASN A 30 9.07 -10.72 -7.75
C ASN A 30 8.77 -9.24 -8.06
N GLY A 31 9.13 -8.31 -7.17
CA GLY A 31 8.86 -6.87 -7.32
C GLY A 31 7.45 -6.45 -6.90
N ASP A 32 6.57 -7.39 -6.55
CA ASP A 32 5.22 -7.07 -6.08
C ASP A 32 5.22 -6.49 -4.68
N LEU A 33 4.19 -5.71 -4.39
CA LEU A 33 4.00 -5.12 -3.08
C LEU A 33 3.13 -6.02 -2.21
N TYR A 34 3.56 -6.24 -0.98
CA TYR A 34 2.83 -7.02 0.02
C TYR A 34 2.50 -6.13 1.20
N ILE A 35 1.24 -6.17 1.64
CA ILE A 35 0.74 -5.41 2.78
C ILE A 35 0.10 -6.38 3.76
N GLN A 36 0.53 -6.34 5.01
CA GLN A 36 0.11 -7.27 6.05
C GLN A 36 -0.24 -6.52 7.34
N VAL A 37 -1.23 -7.06 8.06
CA VAL A 37 -1.47 -6.73 9.46
C VAL A 37 -0.97 -7.90 10.28
N ALA A 38 -0.03 -7.66 11.18
CA ALA A 38 0.60 -8.68 12.02
C ALA A 38 0.50 -8.31 13.50
N PRO A 39 0.60 -9.27 14.43
CA PRO A 39 0.83 -8.94 15.83
C PRO A 39 2.13 -8.14 15.98
N LYS A 40 2.20 -7.29 17.01
CA LYS A 40 3.36 -6.44 17.32
C LYS A 40 4.69 -7.20 17.31
N ASN A 41 4.75 -8.34 18.02
CA ASN A 41 5.96 -9.19 18.11
C ASN A 41 5.78 -10.54 17.42
N GLY A 42 4.86 -10.63 16.44
CA GLY A 42 4.44 -11.89 15.85
C GLY A 42 4.75 -12.05 14.37
N PRO A 43 4.53 -13.26 13.84
CA PRO A 43 4.71 -13.55 12.44
C PRO A 43 3.62 -12.90 11.59
N THR A 44 3.96 -12.67 10.32
CA THR A 44 3.03 -12.13 9.33
C THR A 44 2.27 -13.26 8.64
N PHE A 45 0.96 -13.35 8.85
CA PHE A 45 0.15 -14.45 8.31
C PHE A 45 -0.93 -14.01 7.33
N HIS A 46 -1.46 -12.79 7.50
CA HIS A 46 -2.57 -12.27 6.70
C HIS A 46 -2.14 -11.02 5.96
N GLY A 47 -2.23 -11.04 4.63
CA GLY A 47 -1.89 -9.90 3.81
C GLY A 47 -2.41 -9.98 2.39
N VAL A 48 -2.36 -8.82 1.74
CA VAL A 48 -2.74 -8.62 0.36
C VAL A 48 -1.46 -8.54 -0.47
N ARG A 49 -1.43 -9.29 -1.58
CA ARG A 49 -0.44 -9.12 -2.64
C ARG A 49 -1.03 -8.17 -3.67
N LEU A 50 -0.31 -7.10 -3.97
CA LEU A 50 -0.62 -6.19 -5.05
C LEU A 50 0.39 -6.40 -6.16
N ALA A 51 -0.09 -7.00 -7.24
CA ALA A 51 0.74 -7.24 -8.40
C ALA A 51 1.09 -5.90 -9.06
N THR A 52 2.38 -5.69 -9.33
CA THR A 52 2.87 -4.53 -10.10
C THR A 52 2.44 -4.57 -11.56
N SER A 53 1.99 -5.74 -12.02
CA SER A 53 1.35 -5.99 -13.31
C SER A 53 -0.02 -6.68 -13.12
N GLY A 54 -1.09 -6.18 -13.74
CA GLY A 54 -2.40 -6.85 -13.77
C GLY A 54 -3.57 -5.96 -13.35
N GLY A 55 -4.58 -6.51 -12.67
CA GLY A 55 -5.83 -5.82 -12.36
C GLY A 55 -5.66 -4.50 -11.59
N ALA A 56 -4.78 -4.46 -10.58
CA ALA A 56 -4.49 -3.24 -9.84
C ALA A 56 -3.88 -2.15 -10.75
N SER A 57 -2.91 -2.49 -11.59
CA SER A 57 -2.27 -1.53 -12.51
C SER A 57 -3.19 -1.06 -13.64
N MET A 58 -4.22 -1.84 -14.00
CA MET A 58 -5.16 -1.51 -15.07
C MET A 58 -6.37 -0.71 -14.59
N HIS A 59 -6.99 -1.11 -13.47
CA HIS A 59 -8.23 -0.47 -12.97
C HIS A 59 -7.97 0.60 -11.91
N CYS A 60 -6.83 0.55 -11.22
CA CYS A 60 -6.43 1.54 -10.22
C CYS A 60 -4.93 1.87 -10.32
N PRO A 61 -4.47 2.46 -11.45
CA PRO A 61 -3.04 2.63 -11.75
C PRO A 61 -2.25 3.39 -10.68
N GLY A 62 -2.90 4.26 -9.89
CA GLY A 62 -2.28 5.01 -8.79
C GLY A 62 -2.12 4.24 -7.48
N LEU A 63 -2.75 3.07 -7.32
CA LEU A 63 -2.77 2.33 -6.06
C LEU A 63 -1.37 1.82 -5.65
N VAL A 64 -0.68 1.13 -6.56
CA VAL A 64 0.64 0.57 -6.28
C VAL A 64 1.68 1.67 -6.03
N PRO A 65 1.78 2.74 -6.84
CA PRO A 65 2.66 3.87 -6.54
C PRO A 65 2.40 4.51 -5.18
N ALA A 66 1.13 4.77 -4.82
CA ALA A 66 0.80 5.40 -3.54
C ALA A 66 1.21 4.53 -2.33
N LEU A 67 1.05 3.22 -2.43
CA LEU A 67 1.44 2.29 -1.37
C LEU A 67 2.97 2.07 -1.32
N ALA A 68 3.65 2.14 -2.47
CA ALA A 68 5.11 2.19 -2.51
C ALA A 68 5.65 3.46 -1.83
N ASP A 69 4.97 4.59 -1.98
CA ASP A 69 5.30 5.83 -1.30
C ASP A 69 5.06 5.74 0.21
N ALA A 70 3.98 5.08 0.66
CA ALA A 70 3.77 4.77 2.07
C ALA A 70 4.93 3.93 2.64
N TYR A 71 5.38 2.89 1.92
CA TYR A 71 6.57 2.10 2.29
C TYR A 71 7.81 2.99 2.45
N ARG A 72 8.10 3.85 1.46
CA ARG A 72 9.26 4.75 1.49
C ARG A 72 9.19 5.72 2.66
N ALA A 73 8.01 6.28 2.94
CA ALA A 73 7.79 7.17 4.07
C ALA A 73 8.07 6.47 5.41
N MET A 74 7.60 5.23 5.59
CA MET A 74 7.88 4.43 6.78
C MET A 74 9.38 4.15 6.95
N LYS A 75 10.08 3.71 5.89
CA LYS A 75 11.53 3.47 5.94
C LYS A 75 12.32 4.75 6.25
N ALA A 76 11.90 5.89 5.71
CA ALA A 76 12.55 7.16 6.01
C ALA A 76 12.35 7.58 7.47
N ALA A 77 11.15 7.40 8.02
CA ALA A 77 10.87 7.64 9.44
C ALA A 77 11.72 6.72 10.35
N GLU A 78 11.85 5.44 10.02
CA GLU A 78 12.75 4.49 10.72
C GLU A 78 14.21 4.95 10.69
N ALA A 79 14.64 5.57 9.59
CA ALA A 79 15.98 6.13 9.43
C ALA A 79 16.14 7.54 10.05
N GLY A 80 15.08 8.12 10.63
CA GLY A 80 15.09 9.50 11.16
C GLY A 80 15.18 10.59 10.09
N VAL A 81 14.82 10.27 8.84
CA VAL A 81 14.90 11.19 7.69
C VAL A 81 13.51 11.62 7.26
N LYS A 82 13.35 12.92 6.96
CA LYS A 82 12.13 13.44 6.33
C LYS A 82 12.19 13.18 4.83
N LEU A 83 11.23 12.42 4.30
CA LEU A 83 11.13 12.22 2.85
C LEU A 83 10.74 13.54 2.15
N ALA A 84 11.49 13.93 1.13
CA ALA A 84 11.14 15.02 0.22
C ALA A 84 10.59 14.43 -1.09
N GLY A 85 9.61 15.09 -1.71
CA GLY A 85 9.10 14.69 -3.03
C GLY A 85 8.02 13.60 -3.05
N LEU A 86 7.30 13.39 -1.94
CA LEU A 86 6.01 12.71 -2.01
C LEU A 86 5.02 13.60 -2.75
N ALA A 87 4.23 13.01 -3.65
CA ALA A 87 3.15 13.72 -4.32
C ALA A 87 2.24 14.37 -3.27
N SER A 88 2.05 15.67 -3.39
CA SER A 88 1.08 16.41 -2.62
C SER A 88 -0.33 15.88 -2.90
N ARG A 89 -1.25 16.14 -1.98
CA ARG A 89 -2.67 15.81 -2.17
C ARG A 89 -3.22 16.42 -3.46
N GLU A 90 -2.76 17.61 -3.83
CA GLU A 90 -3.14 18.31 -5.05
C GLU A 90 -2.69 17.58 -6.32
N GLU A 91 -1.46 17.04 -6.31
CA GLU A 91 -0.91 16.25 -7.43
C GLU A 91 -1.68 14.93 -7.59
N LEU A 92 -1.98 14.24 -6.48
CA LEU A 92 -2.79 13.01 -6.51
C LEU A 92 -4.21 13.28 -7.03
N ASP A 93 -4.84 14.37 -6.62
CA ASP A 93 -6.17 14.77 -7.10
C ASP A 93 -6.15 15.16 -8.60
N ALA A 94 -5.05 15.74 -9.08
CA ALA A 94 -4.87 16.04 -10.50
C ALA A 94 -4.77 14.75 -11.33
N GLU A 95 -3.99 13.77 -10.88
CA GLU A 95 -3.86 12.47 -11.56
C GLU A 95 -5.19 11.71 -11.60
N LEU A 96 -5.93 11.69 -10.49
CA LEU A 96 -7.25 11.06 -10.42
C LEU A 96 -8.25 11.71 -11.38
N ARG A 97 -8.25 13.05 -11.48
CA ARG A 97 -9.09 13.77 -12.45
C ARG A 97 -8.71 13.45 -13.89
N ALA A 98 -7.41 13.39 -14.20
CA ALA A 98 -6.94 13.02 -15.54
C ALA A 98 -7.36 11.60 -15.93
N TRP A 99 -7.28 10.66 -14.98
CA TRP A 99 -7.76 9.28 -15.19
C TRP A 99 -9.28 9.25 -15.44
N ARG A 100 -10.08 9.93 -14.61
CA ARG A 100 -11.55 10.00 -14.78
C ARG A 100 -11.96 10.64 -16.12
N ALA A 101 -11.24 11.68 -16.55
CA ALA A 101 -11.49 12.31 -17.85
C ALA A 101 -11.20 11.37 -19.03
N ARG A 102 -10.19 10.51 -18.89
CA ARG A 102 -9.81 9.53 -19.92
C ARG A 102 -10.75 8.32 -19.98
N PHE A 103 -11.38 7.97 -18.86
CA PHE A 103 -12.25 6.79 -18.74
C PHE A 103 -13.62 7.16 -18.13
N PRO A 104 -14.44 7.98 -18.81
CA PRO A 104 -15.66 8.55 -18.23
C PRO A 104 -16.74 7.51 -17.91
N ASP A 105 -16.75 6.38 -18.63
CA ASP A 105 -17.74 5.32 -18.47
C ASP A 105 -17.30 4.23 -17.46
N LEU A 106 -16.08 4.32 -16.93
CA LEU A 106 -15.57 3.38 -15.94
C LEU A 106 -15.81 3.92 -14.53
N THR A 107 -16.63 3.21 -13.77
CA THR A 107 -16.79 3.42 -12.33
C THR A 107 -16.11 2.27 -11.60
N PHE A 108 -15.08 2.58 -10.80
CA PHE A 108 -14.47 1.61 -9.91
C PHE A 108 -15.28 1.55 -8.61
N ASP A 109 -15.97 0.44 -8.38
CA ASP A 109 -16.81 0.21 -7.19
C ASP A 109 -16.02 -0.32 -5.98
N GLY A 110 -14.72 -0.57 -6.16
CA GLY A 110 -13.83 -1.10 -5.12
C GLY A 110 -13.93 -2.61 -4.90
N LEU A 111 -14.78 -3.33 -5.63
CA LEU A 111 -15.08 -4.75 -5.41
C LEU A 111 -15.08 -5.62 -6.67
N SER A 112 -15.13 -5.02 -7.87
CA SER A 112 -15.31 -5.74 -9.13
C SER A 112 -14.31 -6.88 -9.34
N GLU A 113 -14.74 -8.11 -9.03
CA GLU A 113 -14.11 -9.36 -9.47
C GLU A 113 -14.27 -9.50 -10.99
N ILE A 114 -13.25 -10.03 -11.66
CA ILE A 114 -13.36 -10.42 -13.07
C ILE A 114 -14.34 -11.60 -13.16
N VAL A 115 -15.49 -11.38 -13.79
CA VAL A 115 -16.21 -12.44 -14.50
C VAL A 115 -15.92 -12.24 -15.98
N ASP A 116 -15.19 -13.17 -16.58
CA ASP A 116 -15.06 -13.28 -18.03
C ASP A 116 -16.46 -13.30 -18.67
N VAL A 117 -16.65 -12.52 -19.74
CA VAL A 117 -17.79 -12.66 -20.65
C VAL A 117 -17.31 -13.32 -21.93
#